data_AF-A0A0M0BRG9-F1
#
_entry.id   AF-A0A0M0BRG9-F1
#
_cell.length_a   1.000
_cell.length_b   1.000
_cell.length_c   1.000
_cell.angle_alpha   90.00
_cell.angle_beta   90.00
_cell.angle_gamma   90.00
#
_symmetry.space_group_name_H-M   'P 1'
#
loop_
_entity.id
_entity.type
_entity.pdbx_description
1 polymer ?
#
loop_
_entity_poly.entity_id
_entity_poly.type
_entity_poly.pdbx_seq_one_letter_code
_entity_poly.pdbx_strand_id
1 'polypeptide(L)' 'MNFELTDEQKDIRNAARAFCDGHFTKELALHCDREEAFPTELHGKAADLGFLGIHFPEEYGGQGYGFLENAIVA' A
#
# COMPACT_ATOMS: atom_id res chain seq x y z
N MET A 1 -11.43 18.53 18.74
CA MET A 1 -10.39 17.98 17.84
C MET A 1 -11.06 16.94 16.98
N ASN A 2 -10.90 17.02 15.65
CA ASN A 2 -11.49 16.06 14.72
C ASN A 2 -10.39 15.09 14.28
N PHE A 3 -10.64 13.78 14.44
CA PHE A 3 -9.71 12.71 14.09
C PHE A 3 -10.22 11.86 12.92
N GLU A 4 -11.33 12.26 12.30
CA GLU A 4 -11.85 11.61 11.12
C GLU A 4 -10.91 11.79 9.92
N LEU A 5 -10.77 10.74 9.12
CA LEU A 5 -10.08 10.81 7.84
C LEU A 5 -10.83 11.72 6.87
N THR A 6 -10.08 12.42 6.01
CA THR A 6 -10.64 13.07 4.84
C THR A 6 -11.22 12.03 3.87
N ASP A 7 -12.06 12.46 2.93
CA ASP A 7 -12.62 11.53 1.95
C ASP A 7 -11.54 10.96 1.03
N GLU A 8 -10.55 11.76 0.66
CA GLU A 8 -9.36 11.30 -0.09
C GLU A 8 -8.57 10.23 0.68
N GLN A 9 -8.35 10.41 1.99
CA GLN A 9 -7.70 9.41 2.84
C GLN A 9 -8.52 8.12 2.96
N LYS A 10 -9.85 8.21 2.98
CA LYS A 10 -10.73 7.03 2.96
C LYS A 10 -10.62 6.30 1.62
N ASP A 11 -10.52 7.03 0.51
CA ASP A 11 -10.36 6.45 -0.82
C ASP A 11 -9.01 5.72 -0.95
N ILE A 12 -7.92 6.33 -0.49
CA ILE A 12 -6.59 5.69 -0.42
C ILE A 12 -6.67 4.39 0.40
N ARG A 13 -7.27 4.44 1.59
CA ARG A 13 -7.47 3.25 2.44
C ARG A 13 -8.26 2.15 1.74
N ASN A 14 -9.33 2.53 1.04
CA ASN A 14 -10.20 1.57 0.37
C ASN A 14 -9.49 0.94 -0.85
N ALA A 15 -8.73 1.72 -1.60
CA ALA A 15 -7.92 1.24 -2.72
C ALA A 15 -6.82 0.27 -2.27
N ALA A 16 -6.07 0.63 -1.22
CA ALA A 16 -5.04 -0.23 -0.63
C ALA A 16 -5.64 -1.55 -0.12
N ARG A 17 -6.79 -1.48 0.59
CA ARG A 17 -7.50 -2.68 1.06
C ARG A 17 -7.95 -3.58 -0.09
N ALA A 18 -8.57 -3.01 -1.12
CA ALA A 18 -9.05 -3.78 -2.27
C ALA A 18 -7.89 -4.48 -3.00
N PHE A 19 -6.75 -3.82 -3.13
CA PHE A 19 -5.54 -4.44 -3.67
C PHE A 19 -5.07 -5.61 -2.79
N CYS A 20 -5.00 -5.40 -1.47
CA CYS A 20 -4.62 -6.44 -0.52
C CYS A 20 -5.53 -7.66 -0.60
N ASP A 21 -6.85 -7.46 -0.51
CA ASP A 21 -7.84 -8.53 -0.54
C ASP A 21 -7.82 -9.31 -1.87
N GLY A 22 -7.47 -8.63 -2.99
CA GLY A 22 -7.39 -9.25 -4.31
C GLY A 22 -6.12 -10.05 -4.58
N HIS A 23 -5.03 -9.79 -3.85
CA HIS A 23 -3.70 -10.32 -4.21
C HIS A 23 -2.95 -11.02 -3.07
N PHE A 24 -3.12 -10.58 -1.82
CA PHE A 24 -2.45 -11.17 -0.66
C PHE A 24 -3.27 -12.34 -0.14
N THR A 25 -3.11 -13.50 -0.79
CA THR A 25 -3.77 -14.74 -0.39
C THR A 25 -3.09 -15.35 0.84
N LYS A 26 -3.85 -16.17 1.58
CA LYS A 26 -3.32 -16.93 2.72
C LYS A 26 -2.22 -17.89 2.28
N GLU A 27 -2.36 -18.47 1.10
CA GLU A 27 -1.41 -19.41 0.50
C GLU A 27 -0.08 -18.71 0.20
N LEU A 28 -0.13 -17.50 -0.39
CA LEU A 28 1.06 -16.69 -0.63
C LEU A 28 1.77 -16.34 0.69
N ALA A 29 1.01 -15.90 1.69
CA ALA A 29 1.57 -15.55 3.00
C ALA A 29 2.28 -16.75 3.66
N LEU A 30 1.65 -17.93 3.65
CA LEU A 30 2.25 -19.16 4.19
C LEU A 30 3.49 -19.61 3.41
N HIS A 31 3.50 -19.42 2.09
CA HIS A 31 4.66 -19.73 1.27
C HIS A 31 5.84 -18.79 1.58
N CYS A 32 5.59 -17.49 1.63
CA CYS A 32 6.60 -16.48 1.99
C CYS A 32 7.22 -16.74 3.36
N ASP A 33 6.40 -17.09 4.36
CA ASP A 33 6.86 -17.42 5.71
C ASP A 33 7.74 -18.68 5.75
N ARG A 34 7.30 -19.77 5.11
CA ARG A 34 8.01 -21.07 5.14
C ARG A 34 9.32 -21.07 4.37
N GLU A 35 9.33 -20.40 3.23
CA GLU A 35 10.45 -20.43 2.29
C GLU A 35 11.34 -19.19 2.42
N GLU A 36 11.08 -18.31 3.40
CA GLU A 36 11.73 -17.01 3.55
C GLU A 36 11.69 -16.18 2.25
N ALA A 37 10.63 -16.34 1.47
CA ALA A 37 10.51 -15.78 0.13
C ALA A 37 9.86 -14.39 0.16
N PHE A 38 10.38 -13.48 -0.67
CA PHE A 38 9.81 -12.14 -0.87
C PHE A 38 8.94 -12.09 -2.13
N PRO A 39 7.67 -11.64 -2.05
CA PRO A 39 6.74 -11.62 -3.18
C PRO A 39 7.04 -10.43 -4.12
N THR A 40 8.17 -10.49 -4.81
CA THR A 40 8.72 -9.39 -5.64
C THR A 40 7.74 -8.88 -6.69
N GLU A 41 7.03 -9.78 -7.37
CA GLU A 41 6.03 -9.39 -8.39
C GLU A 41 4.87 -8.60 -7.77
N LEU A 42 4.40 -9.02 -6.59
CA LEU A 42 3.31 -8.35 -5.89
C LEU A 42 3.74 -6.98 -5.34
N HIS A 43 4.97 -6.90 -4.82
CA HIS A 43 5.57 -5.63 -4.43
C HIS A 43 5.70 -4.67 -5.61
N GLY A 44 6.07 -5.16 -6.79
CA GLY A 44 6.07 -4.39 -8.04
C GLY A 44 4.68 -3.84 -8.38
N LYS A 45 3.64 -4.68 -8.31
CA LYS A 45 2.25 -4.23 -8.54
C LYS A 45 1.80 -3.16 -7.55
N ALA A 46 2.20 -3.27 -6.27
CA ALA A 46 1.92 -2.24 -5.27
C ALA A 46 2.64 -0.92 -5.60
N ALA A 47 3.87 -0.99 -6.12
CA ALA A 47 4.63 0.17 -6.57
C ALA A 47 3.94 0.87 -7.76
N ASP A 48 3.50 0.09 -8.75
CA ASP A 48 2.82 0.59 -9.96
C ASP A 48 1.50 1.30 -9.63
N LEU A 49 0.85 0.93 -8.52
CA LEU A 49 -0.35 1.58 -8.00
C LEU A 49 -0.05 2.81 -7.12
N GLY A 50 1.22 3.17 -6.92
CA GLY A 50 1.62 4.35 -6.14
C GLY A 50 1.52 4.17 -4.61
N PHE A 51 1.33 2.94 -4.13
CA PHE A 51 1.22 2.68 -2.68
C PHE A 51 2.57 2.75 -1.97
N LEU A 52 3.64 2.37 -2.66
CA LEU A 52 4.97 2.38 -2.06
C LEU A 52 5.58 3.77 -2.11
N GLY A 53 5.98 4.29 -0.95
CA GLY A 53 6.59 5.61 -0.89
C GLY A 53 5.62 6.75 -1.24
N ILE A 54 4.32 6.57 -1.01
CA ILE A 54 3.24 7.52 -1.35
C ILE A 54 3.51 8.98 -0.92
N HIS A 55 4.20 9.17 0.20
CA HIS A 55 4.61 10.48 0.74
C HIS A 55 5.80 11.17 0.04
N PHE A 56 6.54 10.47 -0.81
CA PHE A 56 7.63 11.10 -1.56
C PHE A 56 7.07 12.03 -2.64
N PRO A 57 7.78 13.12 -2.97
CA PRO A 57 7.43 13.97 -4.11
C PRO A 57 7.33 13.19 -5.43
N GLU A 58 6.44 13.62 -6.31
CA GLU A 58 6.25 13.02 -7.65
C GLU A 58 7.53 13.04 -8.50
N GLU A 59 8.40 14.05 -8.34
CA GLU A 59 9.69 14.13 -9.05
C GLU A 59 10.63 12.95 -8.75
N TYR A 60 10.41 12.24 -7.63
CA TYR A 60 11.15 11.03 -7.25
C TYR A 60 10.32 9.75 -7.45
N GLY A 61 9.15 9.84 -8.10
CA GLY A 61 8.26 8.72 -8.36
C GLY A 61 7.26 8.39 -7.24
N GLY A 62 7.11 9.26 -6.24
CA GLY A 62 6.06 9.14 -5.23
C GLY A 62 4.72 9.72 -5.70
N GLN A 63 3.82 10.00 -4.75
CA GLN A 63 2.48 10.57 -5.02
C GLN A 63 2.26 11.93 -4.35
N GLY A 64 3.27 12.50 -3.70
CA GLY A 64 3.20 13.83 -3.10
C GLY A 64 2.32 13.96 -1.85
N TYR A 65 1.89 12.84 -1.25
CA TYR A 65 1.06 12.84 -0.04
C TYR A 65 1.88 13.03 1.26
N GLY A 66 1.21 12.94 2.41
CA GLY A 66 1.84 13.05 3.72
C GLY A 66 2.13 11.72 4.40
N PHE A 67 2.67 11.81 5.61
CA PHE A 67 2.92 10.64 6.46
C PHE A 67 1.66 9.93 6.93
N LEU A 68 0.52 10.62 6.99
CA LEU A 68 -0.74 10.01 7.38
C LEU A 68 -1.23 9.05 6.29
N GLU A 69 -1.17 9.45 5.02
CA GLU A 69 -1.50 8.59 3.89
C GLU A 69 -0.54 7.39 3.80
N ASN A 70 0.76 7.61 4.07
CA ASN A 70 1.72 6.52 4.20
C ASN A 70 1.28 5.52 5.30
N ALA A 71 0.94 6.00 6.50
CA ALA A 71 0.48 5.16 7.60
C ALA A 71 -0.88 4.46 7.33
N ILE A 72 -1.70 4.99 6.42
CA ILE A 72 -2.96 4.36 6.00
C ILE A 72 -2.69 3.18 5.05
N VAL A 73 -1.63 3.27 4.24
CA VAL A 73 -1.25 2.25 3.24
C VAL A 73 -0.36 1.15 3.85
N ALA A 74 0.53 1.51 4.77
CA ALA A 74 1.56 0.63 5.34
C ALA A 74 1.07 -0.40 6.37
#